data_AF-A0A3C0RBD7-F1
#
_entry.id   AF-A0A3C0RBD7-F1
#
_cell.length_a   1.000
_cell.length_b   1.000
_cell.length_c   1.000
_cell.angle_alpha   90.00
_cell.angle_beta   90.00
_cell.angle_gamma   90.00
#
_symmetry.space_group_name_H-M   'P 1'
#
loop_
_entity.id
_entity.type
_entity.pdbx_description
1 polymer ?
#
loop_
_entity_poly.entity_id
_entity_poly.type
_entity_poly.pdbx_seq_one_letter_code
_entity_poly.pdbx_strand_id
1 'polypeptide(L)' 'DHDLTVAKKLAYVMCGGDLSEPTLVSEQYLLDLEREAFLSLCGEKKTLERIQSLLKGGKPVRN' A
#
# COMPACT_ATOMS: atom_id res chain seq x y z
N ASP A 1 5.02 -9.08 -10.20
CA ASP A 1 5.46 -7.65 -10.14
C ASP A 1 4.64 -6.74 -9.23
N HIS A 2 3.32 -6.78 -9.25
CA HIS A 2 2.50 -5.85 -8.46
C HIS A 2 2.69 -6.02 -6.93
N ASP A 3 2.97 -7.24 -6.47
CA ASP A 3 3.32 -7.51 -5.07
C ASP A 3 4.59 -6.77 -4.62
N LEU A 4 5.55 -6.54 -5.54
CA LEU A 4 6.75 -5.74 -5.25
C LEU A 4 6.40 -4.26 -5.05
N THR A 5 5.47 -3.71 -5.83
CA THR A 5 4.98 -2.33 -5.68
C THR A 5 4.28 -2.15 -4.34
N VAL A 6 3.41 -3.10 -3.97
CA VAL A 6 2.72 -3.11 -2.67
C VAL A 6 3.73 -3.23 -1.53
N ALA A 7 4.67 -4.17 -1.63
CA ALA A 7 5.70 -4.37 -0.60
C ALA A 7 6.59 -3.13 -0.42
N LYS A 8 6.97 -2.45 -1.51
CA LYS A 8 7.74 -1.19 -1.46
C LYS A 8 6.97 -0.07 -0.76
N LYS A 9 5.68 0.08 -1.06
CA LYS A 9 4.81 1.08 -0.41
C LYS A 9 4.62 0.78 1.07
N LEU A 10 4.42 -0.49 1.42
CA LEU A 10 4.35 -0.92 2.82
C LEU A 10 5.66 -0.65 3.57
N ALA A 11 6.80 -0.99 2.96
CA ALA A 11 8.11 -0.71 3.54
C ALA A 11 8.32 0.80 3.77
N TYR A 12 7.90 1.65 2.83
CA TYR A 12 7.95 3.10 2.98
C TYR A 12 7.15 3.60 4.19
N VAL A 13 5.93 3.11 4.39
CA VAL A 13 5.12 3.44 5.57
C VAL A 13 5.79 2.97 6.85
N MET A 14 6.31 1.73 6.89
CA MET A 14 6.97 1.18 8.07
C MET A 14 8.27 1.92 8.42
N CYS A 15 8.97 2.49 7.41
CA CYS A 15 10.14 3.34 7.62
C CYS A 15 9.78 4.76 8.08
N GLY A 16 8.50 5.10 8.20
CA GLY A 16 8.04 6.42 8.61
C GLY A 16 8.01 7.44 7.47
N GLY A 17 8.03 6.99 6.21
CA GLY A 17 7.93 7.87 5.05
C GLY A 17 9.21 8.65 4.76
N ASP A 18 9.07 9.95 4.49
CA ASP A 18 10.17 10.84 4.04
C ASP A 18 10.92 11.49 5.22
N LEU A 19 11.14 10.73 6.29
CA LEU A 19 11.90 11.20 7.44
C LEU A 19 13.39 11.11 7.14
N SER A 20 14.05 12.26 7.21
CA SER A 20 15.50 12.38 7.02
C SER A 20 16.29 11.85 8.22
N GLU A 21 15.66 11.80 9.40
CA GLU A 21 16.27 11.45 10.68
C GLU A 21 15.28 10.69 11.57
N PRO A 22 15.74 9.82 12.50
CA PRO A 22 14.87 9.13 13.45
C PRO A 22 14.11 10.14 14.31
N THR A 23 12.83 10.33 14.03
CA THR A 23 11.98 11.33 14.67
C THR A 23 10.80 10.64 15.33
N LEU A 24 10.40 11.13 16.52
CA LEU A 24 9.16 10.68 17.14
C LEU A 24 7.98 11.26 16.36
N VAL A 25 7.25 10.38 15.69
CA VAL A 25 6.03 10.72 14.95
C VAL A 25 4.79 10.43 15.77
N SER A 26 3.73 11.19 15.52
CA SER A 26 2.42 10.91 16.11
C SER A 26 1.74 9.74 15.40
N GLU A 27 0.80 9.09 16.08
CA GLU A 27 -0.04 8.04 15.47
C GLU A 27 -0.75 8.56 14.21
N GLN A 28 -1.26 9.79 14.27
CA GLN A 28 -1.95 10.42 13.14
C GLN A 28 -1.06 10.52 11.89
N TYR A 29 0.24 10.79 12.06
CA TYR A 29 1.19 10.83 10.94
C TYR A 29 1.31 9.47 10.24
N LEU A 30 1.40 8.38 11.02
CA LEU A 30 1.45 7.03 10.46
C LEU A 30 0.14 6.65 9.75
N LEU A 31 -1.02 7.01 10.33
CA LEU A 31 -2.33 6.78 9.72
C LEU A 31 -2.49 7.53 8.40
N ASP A 32 -2.01 8.76 8.31
CA ASP A 32 -2.05 9.52 7.07
C ASP A 32 -1.14 8.93 5.99
N LEU A 33 0.05 8.47 6.38
CA LEU A 33 0.98 7.74 5.50
C LEU A 33 0.39 6.43 4.97
N GLU A 34 -0.23 5.64 5.85
CA GLU A 34 -0.94 4.41 5.47
C GLU A 34 -2.07 4.71 4.50
N ARG A 35 -2.87 5.74 4.78
CA ARG A 35 -4.00 6.14 3.93
C ARG A 35 -3.53 6.57 2.55
N GLU A 36 -2.47 7.35 2.46
CA GLU A 36 -1.91 7.80 1.19
C GLU A 36 -1.34 6.62 0.39
N ALA A 37 -0.56 5.76 1.03
CA ALA A 37 -0.01 4.56 0.40
C ALA A 37 -1.13 3.63 -0.11
N PHE A 38 -2.18 3.44 0.68
CA PHE A 38 -3.34 2.62 0.32
C PHE A 38 -4.13 3.23 -0.85
N LEU A 39 -4.45 4.53 -0.79
CA LEU A 39 -5.16 5.23 -1.88
C LEU A 39 -4.37 5.19 -3.18
N SER A 40 -3.04 5.37 -3.11
CA SER A 40 -2.16 5.26 -4.26
C SER A 40 -2.22 3.87 -4.90
N LEU A 41 -2.32 2.80 -4.10
CA LEU A 41 -2.45 1.43 -4.59
C LEU A 41 -3.85 1.19 -5.17
N CYS A 42 -4.91 1.71 -4.55
CA CYS A 42 -6.28 1.58 -5.09
C CYS A 42 -6.45 2.20 -6.49
N GLY A 43 -5.68 3.24 -6.81
CA GLY A 43 -5.65 3.84 -8.15
C GLY A 43 -5.00 2.95 -9.23
N GLU A 44 -4.34 1.87 -8.85
CA GLU A 44 -3.58 1.04 -9.78
C GLU A 44 -4.48 -0.02 -10.42
N LYS A 45 -4.51 -0.07 -11.76
CA LYS A 45 -5.39 -0.98 -12.53
C LYS A 45 -5.24 -2.45 -12.11
N LYS A 46 -4.02 -2.88 -11.77
CA LYS A 46 -3.72 -4.24 -11.30
C LYS A 46 -4.35 -4.55 -9.93
N THR A 47 -4.48 -3.56 -9.05
CA THR A 47 -5.18 -3.70 -7.77
C THR A 47 -6.66 -3.88 -7.99
N LEU A 48 -7.26 -3.06 -8.88
CA LEU A 48 -8.68 -3.19 -9.25
C LEU A 48 -8.98 -4.54 -9.92
N GLU A 49 -8.11 -5.03 -10.79
CA GLU A 49 -8.24 -6.36 -11.41
C GLU A 49 -8.18 -7.48 -10.37
N ARG A 50 -7.30 -7.38 -9.37
CA ARG A 50 -7.22 -8.34 -8.26
C ARG A 50 -8.47 -8.28 -7.38
N ILE A 51 -8.96 -7.09 -7.04
CA ILE A 51 -10.20 -6.93 -6.26
C ILE A 51 -11.39 -7.50 -7.04
N GLN A 52 -11.52 -7.17 -8.34
CA GLN A 52 -12.58 -7.71 -9.18
C GLN A 52 -12.49 -9.22 -9.32
N SER A 53 -11.28 -9.79 -9.43
CA SER A 53 -11.10 -11.23 -9.53
C SER A 53 -11.38 -11.94 -8.20
N LEU A 54 -11.01 -11.34 -7.07
CA LEU A 54 -11.41 -11.80 -5.74
C LEU A 54 -12.93 -11.82 -5.61
N LEU A 55 -13.60 -10.72 -5.99
CA LEU A 55 -15.06 -10.61 -5.90
C LEU A 55 -15.80 -11.55 -6.86
N LYS A 56 -15.28 -11.75 -8.08
CA LYS A 56 -15.94 -12.58 -9.11
C LYS A 56 -15.59 -14.07 -9.01
N GLY A 57 -14.37 -14.41 -8.62
CA GLY A 57 -13.81 -15.76 -8.71
C GLY A 57 -13.33 -16.35 -7.38
N GLY A 58 -13.40 -15.60 -6.28
CA GLY A 58 -13.04 -16.06 -4.93
C GLY A 58 -11.56 -16.39 -4.73
N LYS A 59 -10.71 -16.24 -5.75
CA LYS A 59 -9.27 -16.52 -5.69
C LYS A 59 -8.49 -15.28 -6.11
N PRO A 60 -7.50 -14.84 -5.31
CA PRO A 60 -6.64 -13.74 -5.68
C PRO A 60 -5.80 -14.10 -6.90
N VAL A 61 -5.79 -13.23 -7.92
CA VAL A 61 -4.92 -13.36 -9.09
C VAL A 61 -3.48 -13.16 -8.64
N ARG A 62 -2.71 -14.25 -8.63
CA ARG A 62 -1.26 -14.22 -8.44
C ARG A 62 -0.60 -14.06 -9.81
N ASN A 63 0.12 -12.94 -9.98
CA ASN A 63 1.00 -12.64 -11.11
C ASN A 63 2.36 -12.18 -10.59
#